data_AF-A0A0M4HPF4-F1
#
_entry.id   AF-A0A0M4HPF4-F1
#
_cell.length_a   1.000
_cell.length_b   1.000
_cell.length_c   1.000
_cell.angle_alpha   90.00
_cell.angle_beta   90.00
_cell.angle_gamma   90.00
#
_symmetry.space_group_name_H-M   'P 1'
#
loop_
_entity.id
_entity.type
_entity.pdbx_description
1 polymer ?
#
loop_
_entity_poly.entity_id
_entity_poly.type
_entity_poly.pdbx_seq_one_letter_code
_entity_poly.pdbx_strand_id
1 'polypeptide(L)'
;MTDTYLRSLGFTPTDQGRNNSRPDFNRAWRYQHDYLAQDGTSLFIEHPLGIDSCRLSNLTAPLNPQDVFATVPLNDLPALEGAIQQFYAAHGGQGSLIPPFEPSTFRPYRRAR
;
A
#
# COMPACT_ATOMS: atom_id res chain seq x y z
N MET A 1 11.45 -0.87 9.72
CA MET A 1 10.02 -1.24 9.52
C MET A 1 9.88 -2.65 8.96
N THR A 2 8.79 -3.36 9.25
CA THR A 2 8.52 -4.73 8.74
C THR A 2 7.17 -4.81 8.02
N ASP A 3 6.99 -5.80 7.12
CA ASP A 3 5.69 -6.06 6.43
C ASP A 3 4.56 -6.27 7.44
N THR A 4 4.82 -7.00 8.54
CA THR A 4 3.83 -7.26 9.59
C THR A 4 3.34 -5.97 10.24
N TYR A 5 4.22 -5.00 10.44
CA TYR A 5 3.84 -3.71 11.02
C TYR A 5 2.93 -2.93 10.06
N LEU A 6 3.28 -2.86 8.77
CA LEU A 6 2.42 -2.22 7.76
C LEU A 6 1.04 -2.87 7.68
N ARG A 7 0.95 -4.20 7.72
CA ARG A 7 -0.34 -4.89 7.78
C ARG A 7 -1.16 -4.54 9.02
N SER A 8 -0.50 -4.38 10.18
CA SER A 8 -1.19 -3.97 11.41
C SER A 8 -1.76 -2.56 11.32
N LEU A 9 -1.15 -1.70 10.49
CA LEU A 9 -1.65 -0.37 10.14
C LEU A 9 -2.69 -0.39 9.01
N GLY A 10 -3.11 -1.55 8.51
CA GLY A 10 -4.09 -1.64 7.42
C GLY A 10 -3.50 -1.43 6.03
N PHE A 11 -2.21 -1.73 5.83
CA PHE A 11 -1.61 -1.74 4.49
C PHE A 11 -1.54 -3.14 3.89
N THR A 12 -1.96 -3.25 2.64
CA THR A 12 -1.91 -4.46 1.83
C THR A 12 -0.94 -4.27 0.65
N PRO A 13 -0.06 -5.25 0.35
CA PRO A 13 0.84 -5.16 -0.81
C PRO A 13 0.04 -5.05 -2.12
N THR A 14 0.43 -4.10 -2.99
CA THR A 14 -0.23 -3.92 -4.31
C THR A 14 0.23 -4.95 -5.35
N ASP A 15 1.44 -5.48 -5.22
CA ASP A 15 1.96 -6.54 -6.09
C ASP A 15 1.55 -7.92 -5.52
N GLN A 16 0.32 -8.34 -5.80
CA GLN A 16 -0.15 -9.72 -5.54
C GLN A 16 0.05 -10.63 -6.76
N GLY A 17 0.63 -10.09 -7.83
CA GLY A 17 0.63 -10.65 -9.17
C GLY A 17 1.86 -11.48 -9.53
N ARG A 18 2.28 -12.47 -8.73
CA ARG A 18 3.03 -13.65 -9.22
C ARG A 18 3.35 -14.62 -8.09
N ASN A 19 2.73 -15.80 -8.17
CA ASN A 19 3.08 -17.03 -7.45
C ASN A 19 2.82 -17.05 -5.94
N ASN A 20 2.59 -18.28 -5.45
CA ASN A 20 2.53 -18.72 -4.05
C ASN A 20 3.75 -18.36 -3.17
N SER A 21 4.63 -17.48 -3.63
CA SER A 21 5.81 -16.98 -2.95
C SER A 21 5.68 -15.45 -2.89
N ARG A 22 4.93 -14.95 -1.91
CA ARG A 22 4.83 -13.51 -1.65
C ARG A 22 6.24 -12.93 -1.53
N PRO A 23 6.58 -11.86 -2.26
CA PRO A 23 7.89 -11.26 -2.16
C PRO A 23 8.14 -10.76 -0.73
N ASP A 24 9.33 -11.02 -0.19
CA ASP A 24 9.80 -10.41 1.07
C ASP A 24 9.61 -8.89 1.06
N PHE A 25 9.58 -8.25 2.23
CA PHE A 25 9.51 -6.79 2.36
C PHE A 25 10.58 -6.05 1.51
N ASN A 26 11.73 -6.70 1.25
CA ASN A 26 12.78 -6.22 0.34
C ASN A 26 12.42 -6.27 -1.16
N ARG A 27 11.37 -7.01 -1.55
CA ARG A 27 10.87 -7.14 -2.94
C ARG A 27 9.47 -6.57 -3.11
N ALA A 28 8.62 -6.61 -2.08
CA ALA A 28 7.33 -5.94 -2.02
C ALA A 28 7.56 -4.45 -1.70
N TRP A 29 7.95 -3.69 -2.71
CA TRP A 29 8.32 -2.28 -2.60
C TRP A 29 7.12 -1.34 -2.41
N ARG A 30 5.88 -1.85 -2.41
CA ARG A 30 4.69 -1.01 -2.41
C ARG A 30 3.46 -1.62 -1.75
N TYR A 31 2.78 -0.81 -0.93
CA TYR A 31 1.55 -1.16 -0.24
C TYR A 31 0.49 -0.07 -0.42
N GLN A 32 -0.76 -0.46 -0.33
CA GLN A 32 -1.94 0.39 -0.37
C GLN A 32 -2.67 0.26 0.95
N HIS A 33 -3.14 1.37 1.51
CA HIS A 33 -3.97 1.34 2.70
C HIS A 33 -5.36 0.80 2.35
N ASP A 34 -5.92 -0.01 3.24
CA ASP A 34 -7.21 -0.68 3.05
C ASP A 34 -8.37 0.32 3.06
N TYR A 35 -8.15 1.58 3.46
CA TYR A 35 -9.16 2.63 3.46
C TYR A 35 -8.82 3.74 2.47
N LEU A 36 -9.83 4.17 1.71
CA LEU A 36 -9.79 5.44 0.98
C LEU A 36 -9.95 6.59 1.95
N ALA A 37 -9.51 7.77 1.56
CA ALA A 37 -9.94 8.99 2.21
C ALA A 37 -11.38 9.35 1.82
N GLN A 38 -11.98 10.31 2.52
CA GLN A 38 -13.38 10.67 2.34
C GLN A 38 -13.68 11.27 0.95
N ASP A 39 -12.69 11.88 0.32
CA ASP A 39 -12.74 12.35 -1.06
C ASP A 39 -12.53 11.23 -2.11
N GLY A 40 -12.31 9.99 -1.67
CA GLY A 40 -12.03 8.83 -2.52
C GLY A 40 -10.56 8.62 -2.85
N THR A 41 -9.65 9.42 -2.29
CA THR A 41 -8.21 9.31 -2.56
C THR A 41 -7.62 8.07 -1.90
N SER A 42 -6.85 7.29 -2.65
CA SER A 42 -6.12 6.13 -2.11
C SER A 42 -4.82 6.57 -1.45
N LEU A 43 -4.44 5.88 -0.38
CA LEU A 43 -3.14 6.07 0.26
C LEU A 43 -2.20 4.92 -0.13
N PHE A 44 -1.03 5.26 -0.63
CA PHE A 44 0.03 4.31 -0.95
C PHE A 44 1.29 4.63 -0.16
N ILE A 45 2.03 3.58 0.17
CA ILE A 45 3.37 3.66 0.73
C ILE A 45 4.34 2.88 -0.15
N GLU A 46 5.42 3.54 -0.53
CA GLU A 46 6.53 2.98 -1.27
C GLU A 46 7.76 2.89 -0.38
N HIS A 47 8.48 1.78 -0.48
CA HIS A 47 9.77 1.58 0.15
C HIS A 47 10.80 1.25 -0.94
N PRO A 48 11.59 2.24 -1.40
CA PRO A 48 12.63 2.02 -2.40
C PRO A 48 13.73 1.11 -1.84
N LEU A 49 14.12 0.09 -2.61
CA LEU A 49 15.19 -0.82 -2.20
C LEU A 49 16.49 -0.05 -1.93
N GLY A 50 17.05 -0.25 -0.73
CA GLY A 50 18.33 0.35 -0.34
C GLY A 50 18.23 1.80 0.14
N ILE A 51 17.02 2.32 0.36
CA ILE A 51 16.81 3.62 1.00
C ILE A 51 16.11 3.40 2.34
N ASP A 52 16.70 3.88 3.43
CA ASP A 52 16.15 3.75 4.79
C ASP A 52 14.93 4.66 5.07
N SER A 53 14.06 4.86 4.06
CA SER A 53 12.89 5.72 4.14
C SER A 53 11.72 5.15 3.36
N CYS A 54 10.52 5.39 3.85
CA CYS A 54 9.28 5.16 3.13
C CYS A 54 8.72 6.48 2.62
N ARG A 55 8.15 6.43 1.42
CA ARG A 55 7.47 7.55 0.78
C ARG A 55 5.99 7.26 0.79
N LEU A 56 5.18 8.25 1.13
CA LEU A 56 3.74 8.14 1.00
C LEU A 56 3.25 9.00 -0.17
N SER A 57 2.30 8.46 -0.91
CA SER A 57 1.71 9.09 -2.10
C SER A 57 0.23 8.74 -2.23
N ASN A 58 -0.49 9.53 -3.01
CA ASN A 58 -1.85 9.22 -3.44
C ASN A 58 -1.91 8.52 -4.81
N LEU A 59 -0.79 8.52 -5.54
CA LEU A 59 -0.70 7.96 -6.88
C LEU A 59 -0.07 6.59 -6.91
N THR A 60 -0.35 5.90 -8.02
CA THR A 60 0.37 4.69 -8.38
C THR A 60 1.72 4.97 -9.00
N ALA A 61 2.73 4.19 -8.60
CA ALA A 61 4.07 4.27 -9.14
C ALA A 61 4.06 4.06 -10.66
N PRO A 62 4.97 4.70 -11.41
CA PRO A 62 6.11 5.50 -10.95
C PRO A 62 5.70 6.86 -10.35
N LEU A 63 6.29 7.22 -9.20
CA LEU A 63 6.04 8.50 -8.52
C LEU A 63 7.07 9.54 -8.93
N ASN A 64 6.61 10.75 -9.23
CA ASN A 64 7.49 11.91 -9.29
C ASN A 64 7.71 12.43 -7.86
N PRO A 65 8.85 13.09 -7.53
CA PRO A 65 9.05 13.65 -6.19
C PRO A 65 7.98 14.66 -5.77
N GLN A 66 7.28 15.26 -6.72
CA GLN A 66 6.16 16.18 -6.48
C GLN A 66 4.87 15.46 -6.04
N ASP A 67 4.77 14.16 -6.29
CA ASP A 67 3.61 13.32 -5.93
C ASP A 67 3.77 12.67 -4.54
N VAL A 68 4.95 12.83 -3.92
CA VAL A 68 5.26 12.33 -2.59
C VAL A 68 4.84 13.39 -1.57
N PHE A 69 3.87 13.05 -0.71
CA PHE A 69 3.42 14.00 0.31
C PHE A 69 4.28 13.96 1.58
N ALA A 70 4.83 12.78 1.91
CA ALA A 70 5.68 12.60 3.07
C ALA A 70 6.77 11.57 2.78
N THR A 71 7.97 11.84 3.29
CA THR A 71 9.07 10.87 3.34
C THR A 71 9.43 10.66 4.80
N VAL A 72 9.30 9.43 5.28
CA VAL A 72 9.46 9.07 6.70
C VAL A 72 10.58 8.03 6.82
N PRO A 73 11.49 8.15 7.80
CA PRO A 73 12.49 7.11 8.06
C PRO A 73 11.84 5.77 8.43
N LEU A 74 12.41 4.66 7.97
CA LEU A 74 11.93 3.29 8.28
C LEU A 74 11.87 2.95 9.78
N ASN A 75 12.61 3.70 10.59
CA ASN A 75 12.75 3.47 12.02
C ASN A 75 11.84 4.40 12.84
N ASP A 76 11.21 5.37 12.19
CA ASP A 76 10.35 6.36 12.84
C ASP A 76 8.87 5.99 12.64
N LEU A 77 8.45 4.98 13.39
CA LEU A 77 7.07 4.48 13.39
C LEU A 77 6.06 5.57 13.79
N PRO A 78 6.31 6.38 14.84
CA PRO A 78 5.40 7.46 15.21
C PRO A 78 5.23 8.51 14.10
N ALA A 79 6.31 8.85 13.39
CA ALA A 79 6.22 9.78 12.26
C ALA A 79 5.39 9.20 11.10
N LEU A 80 5.42 7.89 10.88
CA LEU A 80 4.59 7.25 9.85
C LEU A 80 3.11 7.31 10.23
N GLU A 81 2.77 6.94 11.46
CA GLU A 81 1.39 7.02 11.95
C GLU A 81 0.86 8.45 11.90
N GLY A 82 1.70 9.43 12.29
CA GLY A 82 1.38 10.85 12.17
C GLY A 82 1.14 11.29 10.72
N ALA A 83 1.96 10.83 9.78
CA ALA A 83 1.79 11.14 8.35
C ALA A 83 0.50 10.55 7.77
N ILE A 84 0.10 9.34 8.19
CA ILE A 84 -1.17 8.72 7.80
C ILE A 84 -2.36 9.52 8.34
N GLN A 85 -2.31 9.91 9.62
CA GLN A 85 -3.35 10.72 10.24
C GLN A 85 -3.47 12.09 9.57
N GLN A 86 -2.34 12.74 9.26
CA GLN A 86 -2.31 14.01 8.54
C GLN A 86 -2.89 13.87 7.14
N PHE A 87 -2.59 12.79 6.43
CA PHE A 87 -3.19 12.50 5.12
C PHE A 87 -4.71 12.44 5.22
N TYR A 88 -5.26 11.60 6.11
CA TYR A 88 -6.71 11.50 6.24
C TYR A 88 -7.35 12.81 6.70
N ALA A 89 -6.72 13.54 7.63
CA ALA A 89 -7.19 14.84 8.06
C ALA A 89 -7.25 15.85 6.89
N ALA A 90 -6.25 15.86 6.01
CA ALA A 90 -6.19 16.73 4.84
C ALA A 90 -7.25 16.37 3.77
N HIS A 91 -7.60 15.09 3.66
CA HIS A 91 -8.56 14.56 2.69
C HIS A 91 -9.98 14.37 3.27
N GLY A 92 -10.30 15.08 4.35
CA GLY A 92 -11.64 15.14 4.95
C GLY A 92 -11.99 13.99 5.90
N GLY A 93 -11.10 13.03 6.10
CA GLY A 93 -11.25 11.90 7.01
C GLY A 93 -10.94 10.56 6.34
N GLN A 94 -10.99 9.50 7.14
CA GLN A 94 -10.95 8.12 6.65
C GLN A 94 -12.33 7.75 6.09
N GLY A 95 -12.35 7.31 4.84
CA GLY A 95 -13.54 6.94 4.08
C GLY A 95 -13.75 5.43 4.01
N SER A 96 -14.24 4.97 2.85
CA SER A 96 -14.64 3.58 2.63
C SER A 96 -13.46 2.61 2.60
N LEU A 97 -13.71 1.39 3.06
CA LEU A 97 -12.79 0.26 2.91
C LEU A 97 -12.71 -0.17 1.42
N ILE A 98 -11.50 -0.36 0.92
CA ILE A 98 -11.19 -0.90 -0.40
C ILE A 98 -11.41 -2.41 -0.33
N PRO A 99 -12.24 -2.99 -1.22
CA PRO A 99 -12.45 -4.42 -1.23
C PRO A 99 -11.12 -5.13 -1.54
N PRO A 100 -10.79 -6.21 -0.82
CA PRO A 100 -9.57 -6.97 -1.08
C PRO A 100 -9.59 -7.51 -2.51
N PHE A 101 -8.42 -7.50 -3.16
CA PHE A 101 -8.27 -8.04 -4.51
C PHE A 101 -8.55 -9.56 -4.51
N GLU A 102 -9.58 -9.99 -5.25
CA GLU A 102 -9.84 -11.40 -5.50
C GLU A 102 -9.19 -11.84 -6.82
N PRO A 103 -8.14 -12.68 -6.80
CA PRO A 103 -7.55 -13.18 -8.04
C PRO A 103 -8.57 -14.05 -8.79
N SER A 104 -8.87 -13.67 -10.03
CA SER A 104 -9.75 -14.45 -10.89
C SER A 104 -9.15 -15.83 -11.14
N THR A 105 -9.68 -16.86 -10.49
CA THR A 105 -9.25 -18.24 -10.70
C THR A 105 -9.79 -18.71 -12.06
N PHE A 106 -8.95 -18.71 -13.09
CA PHE A 106 -9.30 -19.30 -14.38
C PHE A 106 -9.54 -20.80 -14.20
N ARG A 107 -10.79 -21.24 -14.36
CA ARG A 107 -11.16 -22.67 -14.37
C ARG A 107 -11.38 -23.10 -15.82
N PRO A 108 -10.49 -23.92 -16.42
CA PRO A 108 -10.72 -24.38 -17.79
C PRO A 108 -11.99 -25.26 -17.85
N TYR A 109 -12.84 -24.98 -18.84
CA TYR A 109 -14.06 -25.74 -19.12
C TYR A 109 -13.73 -27.24 -19.27
N ARG A 110 -14.21 -28.08 -18.35
CA ARG A 110 -14.24 -29.52 -18.58
C ARG A 110 -15.34 -29.80 -19.62
N ARG A 111 -14.95 -30.28 -20.80
CA ARG A 111 -15.90 -30.88 -21.74
C ARG A 111 -16.50 -32.11 -21.05
N ALA A 112 -17.80 -32.07 -20.77
CA ALA A 112 -18.55 -33.27 -20.39
C ALA A 112 -18.46 -34.26 -21.56
N ARG A 113 -18.05 -35.49 -21.26
CA ARG A 113 -18.15 -36.63 -22.19
C ARG A 113 -19.55 -37.19 -22.16
#